data_AF-A0A8X6X590-F1
#
_entry.id   AF-A0A8X6X590-F1
#
_cell.length_a   1.000
_cell.length_b   1.000
_cell.length_c   1.000
_cell.angle_alpha   90.00
_cell.angle_beta   90.00
_cell.angle_gamma   90.00
#
_symmetry.space_group_name_H-M   'P 1'
#
loop_
_entity.id
_entity.type
_entity.pdbx_description
1 polymer ?
#
loop_
_entity_poly.entity_id
_entity_poly.type
_entity_poly.pdbx_seq_one_letter_code
_entity_poly.pdbx_strand_id
1 'polypeptide(L)'
;MCERFIRFHEDRDYENKNIDSYDEGFLELEQSSMAQPISQDNLGYQLLQKQGWSSGKGLGRTEQGRLDPLPIVMKEDIMGFGRLEMEMDYAEETTEKRRVLETEKQDSAELQQKYKVHHHD
;
A
#
# COMPACT_ATOMS: atom_id res chain seq x y z
N MET A 1 24.72 -20.55 -14.76
CA MET A 1 23.33 -20.80 -14.27
C MET A 1 22.79 -19.53 -13.61
N CYS A 2 22.79 -18.39 -14.33
CA CYS A 2 22.40 -17.07 -13.78
C CYS A 2 21.63 -16.19 -14.78
N GLU A 3 20.96 -16.76 -15.79
CA GLU A 3 20.20 -15.96 -16.77
C GLU A 3 18.70 -15.83 -16.44
N ARG A 4 18.19 -16.52 -15.40
CA ARG A 4 16.75 -16.59 -15.11
C ARG A 4 16.23 -15.46 -14.21
N PHE A 5 17.10 -14.69 -13.56
CA PHE A 5 16.71 -13.65 -12.59
C PHE A 5 16.99 -12.20 -13.05
N ILE A 6 17.47 -11.99 -14.28
CA ILE A 6 17.83 -10.65 -14.79
C ILE A 6 16.61 -9.86 -15.28
N ARG A 7 15.43 -10.49 -15.39
CA ARG A 7 14.19 -9.88 -15.90
C ARG A 7 13.54 -8.81 -15.01
N PHE A 8 14.13 -8.49 -13.86
CA PHE A 8 13.60 -7.48 -12.93
C PHE A 8 14.36 -6.15 -12.96
N HIS A 9 15.53 -6.08 -13.60
CA HIS A 9 16.35 -4.86 -13.72
C HIS A 9 16.42 -4.33 -15.17
N GLU A 10 15.51 -4.78 -16.04
CA GLU A 10 15.34 -4.12 -17.33
C GLU A 10 14.64 -2.77 -17.05
N ASP A 11 15.26 -1.67 -17.47
CA ASP A 11 14.57 -0.38 -17.64
C ASP A 11 13.47 -0.63 -18.68
N ARG A 12 12.29 -0.99 -18.19
CA ARG A 12 11.10 -1.09 -19.02
C ARG A 12 10.69 0.34 -19.29
N ASP A 13 10.83 0.76 -20.55
CA ASP A 13 10.25 2.00 -21.05
C ASP A 13 8.73 1.89 -20.88
N TYR A 14 8.23 2.21 -19.69
CA TYR A 14 6.82 2.42 -19.43
C TYR A 14 6.49 3.80 -20.00
N GLU A 15 6.66 3.96 -21.31
CA GLU A 15 5.88 4.95 -22.03
C GLU A 15 4.44 4.47 -21.86
N ASN A 16 3.79 5.08 -20.87
CA ASN A 16 2.36 5.08 -20.67
C ASN A 16 1.74 5.73 -21.91
N LYS A 17 1.74 5.00 -23.03
CA LYS A 17 1.03 5.36 -24.25
C LYS A 17 -0.43 5.29 -23.90
N ASN A 18 -0.94 6.40 -23.37
CA ASN A 18 -2.33 6.83 -23.29
C ASN A 18 -3.29 5.80 -23.92
N ILE A 19 -3.58 4.73 -23.18
CA ILE A 19 -4.46 3.66 -23.64
C ILE A 19 -5.93 3.96 -23.32
N ASP A 20 -6.18 5.10 -22.68
CA ASP A 20 -7.51 5.56 -22.28
C ASP A 20 -7.88 6.92 -22.88
N SER A 21 -7.37 7.27 -24.07
CA SER A 21 -7.89 8.43 -24.81
C SER A 21 -9.17 8.05 -25.55
N TYR A 22 -10.22 7.68 -24.82
CA TYR A 22 -11.57 7.67 -25.35
C TYR A 22 -12.18 9.07 -25.16
N ASP A 23 -12.49 9.69 -26.30
CA ASP A 23 -13.29 10.89 -26.54
C ASP A 23 -14.09 11.39 -25.31
N GLU A 24 -13.73 12.60 -24.84
CA GLU A 24 -14.26 13.32 -23.67
C GLU A 24 -15.73 13.74 -23.82
N GLY A 25 -16.62 12.79 -24.05
CA GLY A 25 -18.01 12.89 -23.64
C GLY A 25 -18.11 12.51 -22.17
N PHE A 26 -17.39 13.22 -21.29
CA PHE A 26 -17.37 12.98 -19.85
C PHE A 26 -18.76 13.32 -19.29
N LEU A 27 -19.71 12.38 -19.41
CA LEU A 27 -20.88 12.37 -18.55
C LEU A 27 -20.33 12.28 -17.14
N GLU A 28 -20.44 13.37 -16.40
CA GLU A 28 -20.18 13.43 -14.98
C GLU A 28 -21.24 12.60 -14.26
N LEU A 29 -21.07 11.27 -14.35
CA LEU A 29 -21.87 10.32 -13.60
C LEU A 29 -21.42 10.43 -12.15
N GLU A 30 -22.38 10.75 -11.28
CA GLU A 30 -22.19 10.69 -9.84
C GLU A 30 -21.73 9.27 -9.46
N GLN A 31 -20.47 9.14 -9.05
CA GLN A 31 -19.95 7.87 -8.54
C GLN A 31 -20.58 7.58 -7.18
N SER A 32 -21.05 6.35 -7.00
CA SER A 32 -21.53 5.89 -5.71
C SER A 32 -20.39 5.88 -4.69
N SER A 33 -20.54 6.63 -3.61
CA SER A 33 -19.63 6.57 -2.47
C SER A 33 -19.87 5.31 -1.64
N MET A 34 -18.79 4.70 -1.14
CA MET A 34 -18.86 3.57 -0.19
C MET A 34 -19.10 4.02 1.25
N ALA A 35 -18.91 5.31 1.53
CA ALA A 35 -19.02 5.89 2.87
C ALA A 35 -20.37 6.54 3.14
N GLN A 36 -21.14 6.85 2.10
CA GLN A 36 -22.41 7.54 2.21
C GLN A 36 -23.57 6.64 1.77
N PRO A 37 -24.71 6.68 2.47
CA PRO A 37 -25.89 5.96 2.04
C PRO A 37 -26.44 6.54 0.74
N ILE A 38 -27.12 5.70 -0.05
CA ILE A 38 -27.81 6.14 -1.27
C ILE A 38 -28.90 7.17 -0.93
N SER A 39 -28.96 8.26 -1.71
CA SER A 39 -29.96 9.31 -1.54
C SER A 39 -31.38 8.78 -1.75
N GLN A 40 -32.36 9.40 -1.08
CA GLN A 40 -33.77 9.03 -1.22
C GLN A 40 -34.34 9.37 -2.61
N ASP A 41 -33.74 10.33 -3.29
CA ASP A 41 -34.09 10.74 -4.64
C ASP A 41 -33.57 9.74 -5.70
N ASN A 42 -32.69 8.83 -5.30
CA ASN A 42 -32.17 7.79 -6.19
C ASN A 42 -33.28 6.80 -6.56
N LEU A 43 -33.43 6.52 -7.86
CA LEU A 43 -34.44 5.58 -8.36
C LEU A 43 -34.32 4.19 -7.71
N GLY A 44 -33.09 3.70 -7.51
CA GLY A 44 -32.83 2.42 -6.86
C GLY A 44 -33.30 2.37 -5.42
N TYR A 45 -33.13 3.46 -4.66
CA TYR A 45 -33.64 3.57 -3.29
C TYR A 45 -35.18 3.45 -3.24
N GLN A 46 -35.88 4.16 -4.13
CA GLN A 46 -37.33 4.11 -4.21
C GLN A 46 -37.85 2.74 -4.64
N LEU A 47 -37.14 2.08 -5.57
CA LEU A 47 -37.48 0.72 -6.00
C LEU A 47 -37.31 -0.29 -4.86
N LEU A 48 -36.24 -0.21 -4.09
CA LEU A 48 -36.02 -1.07 -2.92
C LEU A 48 -37.15 -0.89 -1.90
N GLN A 49 -37.52 0.36 -1.59
CA GLN A 49 -38.65 0.63 -0.70
C GLN A 49 -39.96 0.01 -1.19
N LYS A 50 -40.25 0.12 -2.49
CA LYS A 50 -41.44 -0.50 -3.11
C LYS A 50 -41.43 -2.04 -3.01
N GLN A 51 -40.25 -2.66 -2.97
CA GLN A 51 -40.08 -4.09 -2.76
C GLN A 51 -40.13 -4.50 -1.28
N GLY A 52 -40.45 -3.57 -0.37
CA GLY A 52 -40.59 -3.82 1.06
C GLY A 52 -39.28 -3.73 1.85
N TRP A 53 -38.18 -3.27 1.24
CA TRP A 53 -36.97 -2.93 1.99
C TRP A 53 -37.16 -1.61 2.76
N SER A 54 -36.50 -1.48 3.90
CA SER A 54 -36.52 -0.26 4.72
C SER A 54 -35.12 0.26 4.98
N SER A 55 -34.97 1.57 4.98
CA SER A 55 -33.67 2.22 5.15
C SER A 55 -33.04 1.86 6.50
N GLY A 56 -31.74 1.60 6.50
CA GLY A 56 -30.99 1.17 7.68
C GLY A 56 -31.12 -0.31 8.03
N LYS A 57 -31.77 -1.12 7.19
CA LYS A 57 -31.92 -2.56 7.41
C LYS A 57 -31.17 -3.42 6.39
N GLY A 58 -30.71 -4.57 6.86
CA GLY A 58 -30.06 -5.57 6.03
C GLY A 58 -31.03 -6.21 5.04
N LEU A 59 -30.51 -6.69 3.91
CA LEU A 59 -31.32 -7.44 2.94
C LEU A 59 -31.56 -8.88 3.40
N GLY A 60 -32.56 -9.55 2.81
CA GLY A 60 -32.90 -10.95 3.10
C GLY A 60 -34.08 -11.10 4.06
N ARG A 61 -34.59 -12.35 4.17
CA ARG A 61 -35.83 -12.66 4.89
C ARG A 61 -35.79 -12.25 6.37
N THR A 62 -34.63 -12.36 7.00
CA THR A 62 -34.42 -12.02 8.41
C THR A 62 -33.52 -10.79 8.56
N GLU A 63 -33.43 -9.96 7.51
CA GLU A 63 -32.59 -8.75 7.50
C GLU A 63 -31.11 -9.04 7.79
N GLN A 64 -30.64 -10.25 7.44
CA GLN A 64 -29.31 -10.76 7.78
C GLN A 64 -28.19 -10.24 6.86
N GLY A 65 -28.55 -9.58 5.77
CA GLY A 65 -27.61 -8.96 4.85
C GLY A 65 -26.85 -7.84 5.54
N ARG A 66 -25.61 -7.62 5.10
CA ARG A 66 -24.77 -6.57 5.64
C ARG A 66 -25.34 -5.18 5.30
N LEU A 67 -25.22 -4.25 6.24
CA LEU A 67 -25.69 -2.87 6.09
C LEU A 67 -24.75 -2.05 5.20
N ASP A 68 -23.44 -2.16 5.46
CA ASP A 68 -22.42 -1.39 4.78
C ASP A 68 -21.82 -2.16 3.60
N PRO A 69 -21.33 -1.47 2.56
CA PRO A 69 -20.67 -2.12 1.42
C PRO A 69 -19.25 -2.62 1.80
N LEU A 70 -18.64 -3.48 0.97
CA LEU A 70 -17.35 -4.12 1.31
C LEU A 70 -16.25 -3.11 1.00
N PRO A 71 -15.38 -2.74 1.96
CA PRO A 71 -14.29 -1.83 1.65
C PRO A 71 -13.40 -2.47 0.59
N ILE A 72 -13.13 -1.71 -0.46
CA ILE A 72 -12.23 -2.12 -1.54
C ILE A 72 -10.87 -1.52 -1.22
N VAL A 73 -9.87 -2.38 -1.03
CA VAL A 73 -8.48 -1.95 -0.90
C VAL A 73 -7.85 -1.99 -2.28
N MET A 74 -7.58 -0.81 -2.85
CA MET A 74 -6.91 -0.69 -4.14
C MET A 74 -5.42 -0.97 -3.95
N LYS A 75 -4.90 -1.89 -4.76
CA LYS A 75 -3.47 -2.20 -4.80
C LYS A 75 -2.78 -1.19 -5.70
N GLU A 76 -1.98 -0.30 -5.10
CA GLU A 76 -1.29 0.77 -5.82
C GLU A 76 0.05 0.30 -6.41
N ASP A 77 0.64 -0.75 -5.86
CA ASP A 77 1.93 -1.27 -6.27
C ASP A 77 1.80 -2.33 -7.38
N ILE A 78 2.90 -2.57 -8.08
CA ILE A 78 3.00 -3.60 -9.13
C ILE A 78 3.60 -4.92 -8.62
N MET A 79 3.98 -5.01 -7.34
CA MET A 79 4.66 -6.19 -6.81
C MET A 79 3.69 -7.38 -6.66
N GLY A 80 4.25 -8.59 -6.56
CA GLY A 80 3.45 -9.76 -6.19
C GLY A 80 2.86 -9.60 -4.79
N PHE A 81 1.68 -10.20 -4.54
CA PHE A 81 1.09 -10.23 -3.21
C PHE A 81 2.07 -10.81 -2.19
N GLY A 82 2.20 -10.13 -1.03
CA GLY A 82 3.13 -10.51 0.04
C GLY A 82 4.59 -10.08 -0.17
N ARG A 83 4.99 -9.59 -1.36
CA ARG A 83 6.37 -9.12 -1.57
C ARG A 83 6.69 -7.86 -0.76
N LEU A 84 5.77 -6.91 -0.73
CA LEU A 84 5.96 -5.65 -0.01
C LEU A 84 6.21 -5.90 1.49
N GLU A 85 5.44 -6.82 2.09
CA GLU A 85 5.59 -7.20 3.50
C GLU A 85 6.99 -7.76 3.79
N MET A 86 7.51 -8.67 2.95
CA MET A 86 8.86 -9.20 3.11
C MET A 86 9.96 -8.12 3.00
N GLU A 87 9.79 -7.15 2.10
CA GLU A 87 10.74 -6.04 1.95
C GLU A 87 10.72 -5.12 3.18
N MET A 88 9.54 -4.88 3.75
CA MET A 88 9.39 -4.08 4.97
C MET A 88 10.07 -4.75 6.17
N ASP A 89 9.86 -6.05 6.37
CA ASP A 89 10.51 -6.82 7.44
C ASP A 89 12.05 -6.76 7.33
N TYR A 90 12.57 -6.91 6.10
CA TYR A 90 14.01 -6.82 5.85
C TYR A 90 14.56 -5.41 6.11
N ALA A 91 13.84 -4.38 5.70
CA ALA A 91 14.21 -2.99 5.95
C ALA A 91 14.22 -2.66 7.45
N GLU A 92 13.25 -3.18 8.22
CA GLU A 92 13.21 -3.03 9.66
C GLU A 92 14.42 -3.69 10.32
N GLU A 93 14.70 -4.97 10.04
CA GLU A 93 15.84 -5.70 10.62
C GLU A 93 17.19 -5.00 10.34
N THR A 94 17.37 -4.45 9.14
CA THR A 94 18.62 -3.77 8.77
C THR A 94 18.79 -2.39 9.42
N THR A 95 17.70 -1.71 9.79
CA THR A 95 17.71 -0.34 10.32
C THR A 95 17.56 -0.28 11.85
N GLU A 96 17.10 -1.35 12.50
CA GLU A 96 16.87 -1.43 13.94
C GLU A 96 18.07 -1.06 14.81
N LYS A 97 19.30 -1.35 14.38
CA LYS A 97 20.51 -1.11 15.18
C LYS A 97 21.47 -0.20 14.43
N ARG A 98 21.84 0.92 15.08
CA ARG A 98 22.97 1.75 14.65
C ARG A 98 24.20 0.86 14.52
N ARG A 99 24.64 0.60 13.30
CA ARG A 99 25.91 -0.08 13.05
C ARG A 99 27.01 0.82 13.60
N VAL A 100 27.72 0.35 14.63
CA VAL A 100 28.95 1.02 15.10
C VAL A 100 29.92 1.01 13.92
N LEU A 101 30.29 2.19 13.45
CA LEU A 101 31.21 2.31 12.32
C LEU A 101 32.57 1.75 12.76
N GLU A 102 33.29 1.08 11.86
CA GLU A 102 34.64 0.58 12.17
C GLU A 102 35.59 1.70 12.64
N THR A 103 35.36 2.94 12.20
CA THR A 103 36.02 4.16 12.69
C THR A 103 35.80 4.39 14.19
N GLU A 104 34.59 4.19 14.70
CA GLU A 104 34.27 4.34 16.14
C GLU A 104 34.93 3.23 16.98
N LYS A 105 35.15 2.03 16.40
CA LYS A 105 35.89 0.95 17.06
C LYS A 105 37.37 1.27 17.18
N GLN A 106 37.98 1.81 16.12
CA GLN A 106 39.39 2.21 16.08
C GLN A 106 39.73 3.29 17.12
N ASP A 107 38.80 4.21 17.39
CA ASP A 107 39.01 5.30 18.35
C ASP A 107 38.96 4.85 19.84
N SER A 108 38.35 3.70 20.14
CA SER A 108 38.05 3.35 21.53
C SER A 108 39.21 2.67 22.29
N ALA A 109 39.97 1.78 21.64
CA ALA A 109 41.00 0.98 22.30
C ALA A 109 42.41 1.23 21.73
N GLU A 110 42.54 1.28 20.41
CA GLU A 110 43.83 1.48 19.75
C GLU A 110 44.33 2.92 19.92
N LEU A 111 43.45 3.92 19.77
CA LEU A 111 43.80 5.32 20.00
C LEU A 111 44.22 5.57 21.45
N GLN A 112 43.51 4.98 22.43
CA GLN A 112 43.87 5.08 23.84
C GLN A 112 45.22 4.43 24.16
N GLN A 113 45.54 3.28 23.54
CA GLN A 113 46.86 2.65 23.67
C GLN A 113 47.95 3.50 23.01
N LYS A 114 47.71 4.05 21.81
CA LYS A 114 48.64 4.93 21.12
C LYS A 114 48.99 6.18 21.95
N TYR A 115 47.99 6.82 22.57
CA TYR A 115 48.22 7.95 23.47
C TYR A 115 49.01 7.56 24.73
N LYS A 116 48.73 6.39 25.32
CA LYS A 116 49.49 5.91 26.50
C LYS A 116 50.95 5.60 26.19
N VAL A 117 51.22 5.01 25.02
CA VAL A 117 52.59 4.69 24.58
C VAL A 117 53.39 5.96 24.28
N HIS A 118 52.78 6.96 23.63
CA HIS A 118 53.47 8.21 23.26
C HIS A 118 53.74 9.16 24.45
N HIS A 119 53.10 8.96 25.60
CA HIS A 119 53.32 9.78 26.80
C HIS A 119 54.38 9.22 27.76
N HIS A 120 55.12 8.19 27.37
CA HIS A 120 56.14 7.53 28.21
C HIS A 120 57.58 7.61 27.68
N ASP A 121 57.84 8.43 26.65
CA ASP A 121 59.16 8.84 26.17
C ASP A 121 59.36 10.36 26.37
#